data_AF-A0A3B8WFQ2-F1
#
_entry.id   AF-A0A3B8WFQ2-F1
#
_cell.length_a   1.000
_cell.length_b   1.000
_cell.length_c   1.000
_cell.angle_alpha   90.00
_cell.angle_beta   90.00
_cell.angle_gamma   90.00
#
_symmetry.space_group_name_H-M   'P 1'
#
loop_
_entity.id
_entity.type
_entity.pdbx_description
1 polymer ?
#
loop_
_entity_poly.entity_id
_entity_poly.type
_entity_poly.pdbx_seq_one_letter_code
_entity_poly.pdbx_strand_id
1 'polypeptide(L)'
;MEDHSQFRLLSERRFLPFFVTQFAGAFNDNLFKNALLLLVTYSAGGLFGLSSDVVVNLAAMLFILPFFLFSAIAGQVADRYEKSTVIRWIKFAEVVIMGIAAVGLWFGWYEVLFLLLFLTGVQSAFFGPVKYAILPQALKESELVGGNALVEMGTFVAILVGTLMAGVMMK
;
A
#
# COMPACT_ATOMS: atom_id res chain seq x y z
N MET A 1 3.71 21.50 31.33
CA MET A 1 3.74 20.41 30.33
C MET A 1 2.32 20.26 29.84
N GLU A 2 1.97 20.93 28.74
CA GLU A 2 0.68 20.70 28.12
C GLU A 2 0.76 19.34 27.41
N ASP A 3 0.00 18.39 27.93
CA ASP A 3 -0.21 17.06 27.37
C ASP A 3 -1.03 17.20 26.07
N HIS A 4 -0.38 17.68 25.00
CA HIS A 4 -0.98 17.69 23.66
C HIS A 4 -1.03 16.25 23.18
N SER A 5 -2.08 15.54 23.58
CA SER A 5 -2.38 14.19 23.11
C SER A 5 -2.24 14.15 21.59
N GLN A 6 -1.25 13.37 21.11
CA GLN A 6 -0.92 13.27 19.69
C GLN A 6 -2.14 12.83 18.87
N PHE A 7 -3.06 12.08 19.48
CA PHE A 7 -4.34 11.67 18.92
C PHE A 7 -5.23 12.85 18.47
N ARG A 8 -5.01 14.07 19.00
CA ARG A 8 -5.71 15.26 18.51
C ARG A 8 -5.47 15.49 17.02
N LEU A 9 -4.30 15.12 16.49
CA LEU A 9 -3.99 15.21 15.06
C LEU A 9 -4.97 14.41 14.19
N LEU A 10 -5.52 13.31 14.70
CA LEU A 10 -6.55 12.53 13.99
C LEU A 10 -7.87 13.27 13.84
N SER A 11 -8.12 14.33 14.60
CA SER A 11 -9.29 15.19 14.44
C SER A 11 -9.02 16.40 13.54
N GLU A 12 -7.77 16.64 13.17
CA GLU A 12 -7.36 17.81 12.39
C GLU A 12 -7.56 17.58 10.89
N ARG A 13 -8.28 18.49 10.23
CA ARG A 13 -8.58 18.41 8.78
C ARG A 13 -7.35 18.40 7.88
N ARG A 14 -6.21 18.91 8.37
CA ARG A 14 -4.92 18.91 7.65
C ARG A 14 -4.18 17.58 7.69
N PHE A 15 -4.49 16.69 8.65
CA PHE A 15 -3.79 15.43 8.84
C PHE A 15 -4.68 14.21 8.62
N LEU A 16 -5.93 14.24 9.10
CA LEU A 16 -6.85 13.10 9.02
C LEU A 16 -7.02 12.53 7.59
N PRO A 17 -7.26 13.34 6.53
CA PRO A 17 -7.42 12.79 5.18
C PRO A 17 -6.18 12.04 4.70
N PHE A 18 -4.99 12.56 5.01
CA PHE A 18 -3.72 11.91 4.68
C PHE A 18 -3.55 10.61 5.47
N PHE A 19 -3.81 10.64 6.78
CA PHE A 19 -3.73 9.45 7.64
C PHE A 19 -4.65 8.33 7.14
N VAL A 20 -5.92 8.65 6.85
CA VAL A 20 -6.89 7.67 6.33
C VAL A 20 -6.45 7.13 4.97
N THR A 21 -5.93 7.98 4.09
CA THR A 21 -5.44 7.56 2.76
C THR A 21 -4.25 6.60 2.86
N GLN A 22 -3.31 6.88 3.76
CA GLN A 22 -2.17 6.01 4.03
C GLN A 22 -2.62 4.68 4.68
N PHE A 23 -3.52 4.75 5.66
CA PHE A 23 -4.07 3.57 6.32
C PHE A 23 -4.78 2.66 5.32
N ALA A 24 -5.70 3.23 4.52
CA ALA A 24 -6.45 2.50 3.52
C ALA A 24 -5.53 1.89 2.45
N GLY A 25 -4.50 2.62 2.02
CA GLY A 25 -3.52 2.09 1.07
C GLY A 25 -2.73 0.91 1.63
N ALA A 26 -2.15 1.06 2.83
CA ALA A 26 -1.41 -0.02 3.46
C ALA A 26 -2.27 -1.26 3.73
N PHE A 27 -3.52 -1.05 4.13
CA PHE A 27 -4.50 -2.11 4.31
C PHE A 27 -4.80 -2.82 2.99
N ASN A 28 -5.10 -2.06 1.93
CA ASN A 28 -5.44 -2.57 0.61
C ASN A 28 -4.30 -3.38 -0.01
N ASP A 29 -3.08 -2.85 0.01
CA ASP A 29 -1.89 -3.52 -0.54
C ASP A 29 -1.68 -4.88 0.13
N ASN A 30 -1.86 -4.94 1.46
CA ASN A 30 -1.66 -6.18 2.20
C ASN A 30 -2.85 -7.14 2.09
N LEU A 31 -4.08 -6.63 1.99
CA LEU A 31 -5.24 -7.48 1.72
C LEU A 31 -5.09 -8.15 0.36
N PHE A 32 -4.83 -7.38 -0.70
CA PHE A 32 -4.72 -7.89 -2.06
C PHE A 32 -3.54 -8.87 -2.22
N LYS A 33 -2.34 -8.48 -1.77
CA LYS A 33 -1.15 -9.34 -1.84
C LYS A 33 -1.39 -10.65 -1.10
N ASN A 34 -1.83 -10.61 0.15
CA ASN A 34 -2.01 -11.84 0.94
C ASN A 34 -3.15 -12.71 0.41
N ALA A 35 -4.24 -12.11 -0.08
CA ALA A 35 -5.30 -12.85 -0.75
C ALA A 35 -4.73 -13.61 -1.97
N LEU A 36 -4.02 -12.94 -2.87
CA LEU A 36 -3.41 -13.60 -4.02
C LEU A 36 -2.45 -14.73 -3.63
N LEU A 37 -1.61 -14.51 -2.61
CA LEU A 37 -0.68 -15.54 -2.11
C LEU A 37 -1.41 -16.76 -1.56
N LEU A 38 -2.46 -16.56 -0.78
CA LEU A 38 -3.27 -17.65 -0.22
C LEU A 38 -3.98 -18.43 -1.35
N LEU A 39 -4.52 -17.74 -2.35
CA LEU A 39 -5.14 -18.37 -3.51
C LEU A 39 -4.14 -19.28 -4.25
N VAL A 40 -2.94 -18.77 -4.53
CA VAL A 40 -1.86 -19.56 -5.14
C VAL A 40 -1.49 -20.76 -4.27
N THR A 41 -1.44 -20.57 -2.95
CA THR A 41 -1.09 -21.63 -2.00
C THR A 41 -2.13 -22.76 -2.02
N TYR A 42 -3.42 -22.43 -2.13
CA TYR A 42 -4.51 -23.41 -2.18
C TYR A 42 -4.79 -23.98 -3.58
N SER A 43 -4.18 -23.42 -4.63
CA SER A 43 -4.25 -23.93 -5.99
C SER A 43 -3.53 -25.28 -6.11
N ALA A 44 -4.31 -26.38 -6.13
CA ALA A 44 -3.80 -27.73 -6.30
C ALA A 44 -3.14 -27.90 -7.69
N GLY A 45 -1.81 -28.03 -7.71
CA GLY A 45 -1.04 -28.23 -8.95
C GLY A 45 -0.09 -27.09 -9.31
N GLY A 46 -0.05 -26.01 -8.52
CA GLY A 46 0.75 -24.83 -8.82
C GLY A 46 0.18 -24.00 -9.98
N LEU A 47 0.87 -22.93 -10.35
CA LEU A 47 0.46 -22.02 -11.42
C LEU A 47 1.60 -21.86 -12.42
N PHE A 48 1.27 -21.63 -13.69
CA PHE A 48 2.26 -21.42 -14.76
C PHE A 48 3.26 -22.59 -14.95
N GLY A 49 2.88 -23.81 -14.54
CA GLY A 49 3.78 -24.97 -14.56
C GLY A 49 4.85 -24.97 -13.45
N LEU A 50 4.74 -24.07 -12.47
CA LEU A 50 5.65 -23.95 -11.33
C LEU A 50 4.96 -24.40 -10.03
N SER A 51 5.72 -24.87 -9.05
CA SER A 51 5.17 -25.21 -7.73
C SER A 51 4.66 -23.97 -7.00
N SER A 52 3.67 -24.14 -6.12
CA SER A 52 3.08 -23.05 -5.36
C SER A 52 4.12 -22.23 -4.57
N ASP A 53 5.14 -22.89 -4.00
CA ASP A 53 6.23 -22.20 -3.29
C ASP A 53 7.01 -21.23 -4.19
N VAL A 54 7.32 -21.65 -5.42
CA VAL A 54 8.05 -20.81 -6.39
C VAL A 54 7.19 -19.63 -6.81
N VAL A 55 5.90 -19.87 -7.06
CA VAL A 55 4.96 -18.82 -7.49
C VAL A 55 4.72 -17.80 -6.36
N VAL A 56 4.61 -18.24 -5.10
CA VAL A 56 4.49 -17.37 -3.93
C VAL A 56 5.72 -16.48 -3.76
N ASN A 57 6.93 -17.05 -3.91
CA ASN A 57 8.17 -16.27 -3.87
C ASN A 57 8.28 -15.29 -5.04
N LEU A 58 7.83 -15.68 -6.23
CA LEU A 58 7.78 -14.80 -7.40
C LEU A 58 6.83 -13.62 -7.16
N ALA A 59 5.65 -13.86 -6.59
CA ALA A 59 4.70 -12.81 -6.24
C ALA A 59 5.29 -11.82 -5.21
N ALA A 60 5.95 -12.32 -4.17
CA ALA A 60 6.65 -11.47 -3.19
C ALA A 60 7.73 -10.61 -3.85
N MET A 61 8.52 -11.21 -4.76
CA MET A 61 9.52 -10.49 -5.54
C MET A 61 8.89 -9.42 -6.44
N LEU A 62 7.83 -9.75 -7.17
CA LEU A 62 7.13 -8.81 -8.06
C LEU A 62 6.55 -7.61 -7.32
N PHE A 63 6.10 -7.80 -6.07
CA PHE A 63 5.62 -6.70 -5.25
C PHE A 63 6.75 -5.77 -4.77
N ILE A 64 7.92 -6.33 -4.42
CA ILE A 64 9.05 -5.57 -3.86
C ILE A 64 9.92 -4.94 -4.96
N LEU A 65 10.06 -5.62 -6.11
CA LEU A 65 10.92 -5.21 -7.22
C LEU A 65 10.70 -3.75 -7.68
N PRO A 66 9.46 -3.24 -7.81
CA PRO A 66 9.22 -1.85 -8.16
C PRO A 66 9.89 -0.83 -7.22
N PHE A 67 9.99 -1.13 -5.93
CA PHE A 67 10.66 -0.24 -4.97
C PHE A 67 12.13 -0.08 -5.32
N PHE A 68 12.80 -1.17 -5.70
CA PHE A 68 14.20 -1.12 -6.13
C PHE A 68 14.34 -0.35 -7.46
N LEU A 69 13.49 -0.65 -8.45
CA LEU A 69 13.60 -0.09 -9.80
C LEU A 69 13.23 1.41 -9.86
N PHE A 70 12.23 1.83 -9.09
CA PHE A 70 11.61 3.15 -9.25
C PHE A 70 11.87 4.10 -8.07
N SER A 71 12.53 3.69 -6.98
CA SER A 71 12.77 4.55 -5.81
C SER A 71 13.43 5.90 -6.15
N ALA A 72 14.47 5.89 -6.99
CA ALA A 72 15.16 7.12 -7.40
C ALA A 72 14.25 8.06 -8.19
N ILE A 73 13.44 7.52 -9.11
CA ILE A 73 12.50 8.28 -9.93
C ILE A 73 11.37 8.82 -9.05
N ALA A 74 10.84 8.00 -8.13
CA ALA A 74 9.83 8.39 -7.17
C ALA A 74 10.30 9.54 -6.28
N GLY A 75 11.55 9.52 -5.81
CA GLY A 75 12.16 10.62 -5.07
C GLY A 75 12.19 11.92 -5.87
N GLN A 76 12.69 11.88 -7.11
CA GLN A 76 12.70 13.05 -7.99
C GLN A 76 11.30 13.60 -8.27
N VAL A 77 10.31 12.73 -8.44
CA VAL A 77 8.91 13.13 -8.62
C VAL A 77 8.37 13.78 -7.35
N ALA A 78 8.65 13.21 -6.17
CA ALA A 78 8.25 13.79 -4.89
C ALA A 78 8.86 15.18 -4.68
N ASP A 79 10.09 15.41 -5.10
CA ASP A 79 10.75 16.70 -4.96
C ASP A 79 10.16 17.76 -5.92
N ARG A 80 10.01 17.38 -7.20
CA ARG A 80 9.68 18.33 -8.28
C ARG A 80 8.21 18.73 -8.39
N TYR A 81 7.29 17.85 -7.99
CA TYR A 81 5.85 18.08 -8.17
C TYR A 81 5.13 18.41 -6.86
N GLU A 82 3.89 18.89 -6.96
CA GLU A 82 3.02 19.18 -5.83
C GLU A 82 2.50 17.87 -5.22
N LYS A 83 2.69 17.70 -3.91
CA LYS A 83 2.61 16.39 -3.23
C LYS A 83 1.17 15.88 -3.23
N SER A 84 0.19 16.77 -3.05
CA SER A 84 -1.23 16.39 -3.04
C SER A 84 -1.68 15.93 -4.42
N THR A 85 -1.25 16.57 -5.50
CA THR A 85 -1.56 16.18 -6.88
C THR A 85 -0.97 14.81 -7.19
N VAL A 86 0.31 14.58 -6.84
CA VAL A 86 0.95 13.27 -7.02
C VAL A 86 0.21 12.18 -6.23
N ILE A 87 -0.12 12.44 -4.97
CA ILE A 87 -0.93 11.51 -4.13
C ILE A 87 -2.27 11.19 -4.80
N ARG A 88 -2.98 12.18 -5.31
CA ARG A 88 -4.30 11.98 -5.96
C ARG A 88 -4.18 11.08 -7.19
N TRP A 89 -3.18 11.29 -8.05
CA TRP A 89 -2.95 10.44 -9.22
C TRP A 89 -2.58 9.01 -8.84
N ILE A 90 -1.68 8.86 -7.87
CA ILE A 90 -1.25 7.57 -7.32
C ILE A 90 -2.44 6.80 -6.72
N LYS A 91 -3.32 7.48 -5.98
CA LYS A 91 -4.51 6.87 -5.37
C LYS A 91 -5.63 6.59 -6.38
N PHE A 92 -5.77 7.43 -7.39
CA PHE A 92 -6.68 7.14 -8.50
C PHE A 92 -6.24 5.88 -9.27
N ALA A 93 -4.94 5.76 -9.56
CA ALA A 93 -4.38 4.55 -10.18
C ALA A 93 -4.61 3.32 -9.30
N GLU A 94 -4.43 3.42 -7.98
CA GLU A 94 -4.72 2.34 -7.03
C GLU A 94 -6.17 1.86 -7.14
N VAL A 95 -7.15 2.76 -7.15
CA VAL A 95 -8.57 2.38 -7.27
C VAL A 95 -8.85 1.64 -8.59
N VAL A 96 -8.26 2.09 -9.70
CA VAL A 96 -8.40 1.41 -11.00
C VAL A 96 -7.77 0.02 -10.96
N ILE A 97 -6.54 -0.10 -10.45
CA ILE A 97 -5.83 -1.37 -10.30
C ILE A 97 -6.66 -2.34 -9.45
N MET A 98 -7.19 -1.88 -8.32
CA MET A 98 -8.02 -2.70 -7.42
C MET A 98 -9.36 -3.08 -8.01
N GLY A 99 -9.98 -2.20 -8.80
CA GLY A 99 -11.19 -2.53 -9.55
C GLY A 99 -10.97 -3.68 -10.53
N ILE A 100 -9.86 -3.64 -11.28
CA ILE A 100 -9.49 -4.74 -12.19
C ILE A 100 -9.09 -5.99 -11.40
N ALA A 101 -8.40 -5.83 -10.27
CA ALA A 101 -7.98 -6.95 -9.42
C ALA A 101 -9.17 -7.71 -8.83
N ALA A 102 -10.22 -7.01 -8.40
CA ALA A 102 -11.44 -7.63 -7.91
C ALA A 102 -12.13 -8.49 -8.99
N VAL A 103 -12.19 -7.99 -10.23
CA VAL A 103 -12.70 -8.74 -11.38
C VAL A 103 -11.79 -9.94 -11.68
N GLY A 104 -10.47 -9.72 -11.71
CA GLY A 104 -9.48 -10.77 -11.94
C GLY A 104 -9.53 -11.90 -10.91
N LEU A 105 -9.76 -11.57 -9.63
CA LEU A 105 -9.93 -12.54 -8.55
C LEU A 105 -11.21 -13.35 -8.74
N TRP A 106 -12.31 -12.71 -9.16
CA TRP A 106 -13.58 -13.38 -9.40
C TRP A 106 -13.52 -14.39 -10.56
N PHE A 107 -12.81 -14.04 -11.64
CA PHE A 107 -12.68 -14.90 -12.83
C PHE A 107 -11.44 -15.80 -12.83
N GLY A 108 -10.55 -15.67 -11.84
CA GLY A 108 -9.32 -16.47 -11.76
C GLY A 108 -8.26 -16.13 -12.81
N TRP A 109 -8.14 -14.86 -13.22
CA TRP A 109 -7.15 -14.41 -14.22
C TRP A 109 -5.78 -14.19 -13.59
N TYR A 110 -5.08 -15.27 -13.28
CA TYR A 110 -3.82 -15.24 -12.53
C TYR A 110 -2.74 -14.38 -13.17
N GLU A 111 -2.58 -14.42 -14.49
CA GLU A 111 -1.61 -13.60 -15.22
C GLU A 111 -1.85 -12.09 -14.97
N VAL A 112 -3.13 -11.69 -15.04
CA VAL A 112 -3.56 -10.31 -14.81
C VAL A 112 -3.33 -9.93 -13.35
N LEU A 113 -3.64 -10.81 -12.40
CA LEU A 113 -3.44 -10.56 -10.98
C LEU A 113 -1.96 -10.35 -10.62
N PHE A 114 -1.05 -11.12 -11.22
CA PHE A 114 0.39 -10.95 -11.03
C PHE A 114 0.90 -9.64 -11.64
N LEU A 115 0.39 -9.25 -12.81
CA LEU A 115 0.68 -7.94 -13.39
C LEU A 115 0.17 -6.80 -12.48
N LEU A 116 -1.05 -6.91 -11.97
CA LEU A 116 -1.62 -5.91 -11.06
C LEU A 116 -0.89 -5.87 -9.72
N LEU A 117 -0.35 -6.99 -9.24
CA LEU A 117 0.51 -7.03 -8.04
C LEU A 117 1.79 -6.21 -8.26
N PHE A 118 2.44 -6.36 -9.41
CA PHE A 118 3.58 -5.54 -9.78
C PHE A 118 3.19 -4.04 -9.87
N LEU A 119 2.08 -3.72 -10.55
CA LEU A 119 1.60 -2.33 -10.66
C LEU A 119 1.23 -1.72 -9.30
N THR A 120 0.71 -2.52 -8.38
CA THR A 120 0.48 -2.11 -6.99
C THR A 120 1.80 -1.76 -6.33
N GLY A 121 2.83 -2.62 -6.45
CA GLY A 121 4.17 -2.31 -5.96
C GLY A 121 4.76 -1.03 -6.56
N VAL A 122 4.53 -0.75 -7.86
CA VAL A 122 4.92 0.51 -8.51
C VAL A 122 4.23 1.68 -7.80
N GLN A 123 2.92 1.63 -7.65
CA GLN A 123 2.13 2.66 -6.99
C GLN A 123 2.64 2.93 -5.56
N SER A 124 2.91 1.88 -4.77
CA SER A 124 3.40 1.99 -3.40
C SER A 124 4.83 2.57 -3.35
N ALA A 125 5.69 2.23 -4.33
CA ALA A 125 7.04 2.78 -4.46
C ALA A 125 7.03 4.30 -4.71
N PHE A 126 6.08 4.80 -5.50
CA PHE A 126 5.90 6.23 -5.71
C PHE A 126 5.25 6.92 -4.50
N PHE A 127 4.33 6.25 -3.80
CA PHE A 127 3.66 6.82 -2.63
C PHE A 127 4.62 7.05 -1.46
N GLY A 128 5.62 6.17 -1.27
CA GLY A 128 6.56 6.20 -0.15
C GLY A 128 7.28 7.56 0.04
N PRO A 129 8.05 8.05 -0.94
CA PRO A 129 8.72 9.35 -0.82
C PRO A 129 7.75 10.53 -0.64
N VAL A 130 6.60 10.49 -1.32
CA VAL A 130 5.60 11.57 -1.30
C VAL A 130 4.90 11.64 0.08
N LYS A 131 4.66 10.49 0.72
CA LYS A 131 4.12 10.37 2.09
C LYS A 131 4.97 11.14 3.10
N TYR A 132 6.29 10.97 3.05
CA TYR A 132 7.19 11.67 3.98
C TYR A 132 7.43 13.12 3.59
N ALA A 133 7.31 13.47 2.30
CA ALA A 133 7.43 14.85 1.83
C ALA A 133 6.22 15.74 2.21
N ILE A 134 5.01 15.18 2.29
CA ILE A 134 3.80 15.94 2.64
C ILE A 134 3.64 16.13 4.16
N LEU A 135 4.16 15.21 4.97
CA LEU A 135 4.05 15.26 6.42
C LEU A 135 4.58 16.57 7.04
N PRO A 136 5.79 17.06 6.71
CA PRO A 136 6.29 18.35 7.19
C PRO A 136 5.56 19.57 6.63
N GLN A 137 4.80 19.42 5.55
CA GLN A 137 3.97 20.49 5.00
C GLN A 137 2.60 20.57 5.71
N ALA A 138 2.11 19.45 6.22
CA ALA A 138 0.80 19.35 6.87
C ALA A 138 0.85 19.61 8.39
N LEU A 139 2.01 19.44 9.02
CA LEU A 139 2.20 19.49 10.47
C LEU A 139 3.20 20.57 10.88
N LYS A 140 3.03 21.11 12.10
CA LYS A 140 4.05 21.98 12.72
C LYS A 140 5.25 21.15 13.17
N GLU A 141 6.42 21.77 13.29
CA GLU A 141 7.65 21.08 13.74
C GLU A 141 7.46 20.30 15.06
N SER A 142 6.76 20.89 16.03
CA SER A 142 6.45 20.24 17.31
C SER A 142 5.50 19.04 17.20
N GLU A 143 4.74 18.94 16.10
CA GLU A 143 3.77 17.89 15.83
C GLU A 143 4.37 16.73 14.99
N LEU A 144 5.55 16.92 14.36
CA LEU A 144 6.12 15.98 13.39
C LEU A 144 6.40 14.60 13.99
N VAL A 145 7.01 14.56 15.17
CA VAL A 145 7.35 13.30 15.84
C VAL A 145 6.08 12.49 16.14
N GLY A 146 5.05 13.14 16.69
CA GLY A 146 3.78 12.49 17.00
C GLY A 146 2.97 12.10 15.77
N GLY A 147 2.93 12.96 14.75
CA GLY A 147 2.27 12.66 13.49
C GLY A 147 2.94 11.49 12.76
N ASN A 148 4.27 11.43 12.74
CA ASN A 148 5.00 10.30 12.18
C ASN A 148 4.73 9.01 12.97
N ALA A 149 4.74 9.06 14.30
CA ALA A 149 4.42 7.92 15.14
C ALA A 149 3.00 7.37 14.88
N LEU A 150 2.00 8.27 14.75
CA LEU A 150 0.64 7.88 14.39
C LEU A 150 0.59 7.21 13.02
N VAL A 151 1.24 7.78 12.01
CA VAL A 151 1.28 7.24 10.65
C VAL A 151 1.91 5.85 10.61
N GLU A 152 3.04 5.65 11.29
CA GLU A 152 3.70 4.34 11.35
C GLU A 152 2.85 3.32 12.10
N MET A 153 2.30 3.68 13.26
CA MET A 153 1.39 2.81 14.02
C MET A 153 0.16 2.43 13.18
N GLY A 154 -0.48 3.41 12.54
CA GLY A 154 -1.62 3.18 11.65
C GLY A 154 -1.28 2.27 10.49
N THR A 155 -0.08 2.43 9.90
CA THR A 155 0.41 1.56 8.82
C THR A 155 0.60 0.12 9.31
N PHE A 156 1.19 -0.07 10.49
CA PHE A 156 1.33 -1.40 11.09
C PHE A 156 -0.03 -2.07 11.35
N VAL A 157 -0.97 -1.33 11.94
CA VAL A 157 -2.34 -1.85 12.18
C VAL A 157 -3.01 -2.21 10.85
N ALA A 158 -2.88 -1.37 9.83
CA ALA A 158 -3.43 -1.62 8.50
C ALA A 158 -2.85 -2.90 7.87
N ILE A 159 -1.54 -3.10 7.94
CA ILE A 159 -0.85 -4.32 7.46
C ILE A 159 -1.40 -5.57 8.17
N LEU A 160 -1.50 -5.52 9.50
CA LEU A 160 -1.99 -6.64 10.30
C LEU A 160 -3.45 -6.98 9.96
N VAL A 161 -4.32 -5.97 9.96
CA VAL A 161 -5.74 -6.13 9.64
C VAL A 161 -5.93 -6.66 8.22
N GLY A 162 -5.21 -6.12 7.23
CA GLY A 162 -5.26 -6.58 5.84
C GLY A 162 -4.82 -8.04 5.70
N THR A 163 -3.72 -8.42 6.38
CA THR A 163 -3.22 -9.80 6.37
C THR A 163 -4.20 -10.78 7.00
N LEU A 164 -4.78 -10.43 8.16
CA LEU A 164 -5.75 -11.26 8.85
C LEU A 164 -7.05 -11.40 8.04
N MET A 165 -7.55 -10.29 7.49
CA MET A 165 -8.76 -10.31 6.68
C MET A 165 -8.61 -11.15 5.40
N ALA A 166 -7.45 -11.12 4.75
CA ALA A 166 -7.18 -12.00 3.60
C ALA A 166 -7.38 -13.48 3.98
N GLY A 167 -6.87 -13.90 5.15
CA GLY A 167 -7.05 -15.27 5.64
C GLY A 167 -8.50 -15.62 5.98
N VAL A 168 -9.28 -14.67 6.51
CA VAL A 168 -10.70 -14.89 6.82
C VAL A 168 -11.54 -14.98 5.54
N MET A 169 -11.23 -14.20 4.52
CA MET A 169 -11.96 -14.19 3.23
C MET A 169 -11.73 -15.46 2.39
N MET A 170 -10.65 -16.21 2.65
CA MET A 170 -10.28 -17.41 1.90
C MET A 170 -10.63 -18.72 2.61
N LYS A 171 -11.32 -18.66 3.75
CA LYS A 171 -11.98 -19.81 4.38
C LYS A 171 -13.35 -20.02 3.78
#